data_AF-A0A8D9FIS7-F1
#
_entry.id   AF-A0A8D9FIS7-F1
#
_cell.length_a   1.000
_cell.length_b   1.000
_cell.length_c   1.000
_cell.angle_alpha   90.00
_cell.angle_beta   90.00
_cell.angle_gamma   90.00
#
_symmetry.space_group_name_H-M   'P 1'
#
loop_
_entity.id
_entity.type
_entity.pdbx_description
1 polymer ?
#
loop_
_entity_poly.entity_id
_entity_poly.type
_entity_poly.pdbx_seq_one_letter_code
_entity_poly.pdbx_strand_id
1 'polypeptide(L)'
;MPKITTPNTTIMPVITTSSTMHKTPTITMPKTTTTTSTSQIVSYAQGLMLMRQAADIHGWKLNYGGIALMWRGGCIIRRVFLGNIKSAFEKNPALSNLLLDPFFKDAILGCQTSW
;
A
#
# COMPACT_ATOMS: atom_id res chain seq x y z
N MET A 1 31.57 57.24 -3.63
CA MET A 1 32.95 56.77 -3.39
C MET A 1 33.04 56.39 -1.92
N PRO A 2 33.49 55.17 -1.56
CA PRO A 2 34.92 54.83 -1.67
C PRO A 2 35.23 53.38 -2.12
N LYS A 3 36.43 53.24 -2.67
CA LYS A 3 37.11 52.00 -3.03
C LYS A 3 37.84 51.41 -1.82
N ILE A 4 37.76 50.08 -1.71
CA ILE A 4 38.84 49.10 -1.49
C ILE A 4 39.83 49.36 -0.35
N THR A 5 39.88 48.42 0.59
CA THR A 5 41.07 48.15 1.41
C THR A 5 41.21 46.64 1.62
N THR A 6 42.09 46.00 0.86
CA THR A 6 42.80 44.76 1.25
C THR A 6 43.94 45.15 2.22
N PRO A 7 44.64 44.26 2.97
CA PRO A 7 44.80 42.80 2.82
C PRO A 7 44.71 42.04 4.17
N ASN A 8 44.81 40.72 4.17
CA ASN A 8 45.79 39.97 5.00
C ASN A 8 45.46 38.47 4.97
N THR A 9 46.50 37.68 4.69
CA THR A 9 46.58 36.23 4.72
C THR A 9 46.00 35.65 6.01
N THR A 10 45.00 34.78 5.89
CA THR A 10 44.65 33.82 6.94
C THR A 10 44.33 32.48 6.29
N ILE A 11 45.36 31.63 6.32
CA ILE A 11 45.36 30.18 6.53
C ILE A 11 43.99 29.50 6.32
N MET A 12 43.91 28.66 5.29
CA MET A 12 42.81 27.72 5.08
C MET A 12 42.57 26.90 6.36
N PRO A 13 41.34 26.81 6.88
CA PRO A 13 41.05 25.81 7.89
C PRO A 13 41.06 24.44 7.18
N VAL A 14 41.93 23.56 7.65
CA VAL A 14 41.85 22.13 7.43
C VAL A 14 40.42 21.70 7.79
N ILE A 15 39.67 21.24 6.80
CA ILE A 15 38.37 20.60 6.97
C ILE A 15 38.63 19.29 7.71
N THR A 16 38.64 19.35 9.05
CA THR A 16 38.48 18.18 9.90
C THR A 16 37.12 17.58 9.57
N THR A 17 37.12 16.43 8.89
CA THR A 17 35.95 15.58 8.70
C THR A 17 35.54 14.99 10.05
N SER A 18 34.96 15.84 10.90
CA SER A 18 34.17 15.41 12.04
C SER A 18 32.95 14.71 11.46
N SER A 19 32.93 13.38 11.54
CA SER A 19 31.78 12.53 11.26
C SER A 19 30.59 12.94 12.14
N THR A 20 29.87 13.99 11.74
CA THR A 20 28.51 14.19 12.22
C THR A 20 27.69 13.10 11.55
N MET A 21 27.35 12.08 12.33
CA MET A 21 26.22 11.21 12.03
C MET A 21 25.06 12.11 11.60
N HIS A 22 24.81 12.18 10.30
CA HIS A 22 23.47 12.47 9.82
C HIS A 22 22.63 11.36 10.43
N LYS A 23 21.96 11.65 11.54
CA LYS A 23 20.79 10.88 11.94
C LYS A 23 19.88 11.03 10.73
N THR A 24 19.89 10.04 9.85
CA THR A 24 18.81 9.82 8.90
C THR A 24 17.56 10.04 9.72
N PRO A 25 16.71 11.04 9.39
CA PRO A 25 15.46 11.15 10.08
C PRO A 25 14.80 9.80 9.89
N THR A 26 14.71 9.03 10.97
CA THR A 26 13.83 7.87 11.01
C THR A 26 12.47 8.50 10.83
N ILE A 27 12.03 8.57 9.58
CA ILE A 27 10.64 8.84 9.24
C ILE A 27 9.92 7.65 9.83
N THR A 28 9.56 7.75 11.10
CA THR A 28 8.49 6.95 11.65
C THR A 28 7.28 7.45 10.88
N MET A 29 6.99 6.76 9.78
CA MET A 29 5.77 6.98 9.02
C MET A 29 4.66 7.01 10.05
N PRO A 30 3.92 8.13 10.20
CA PRO A 30 2.77 8.11 11.08
C PRO A 30 1.89 6.95 10.63
N LYS A 31 1.13 6.35 11.55
CA LYS A 31 0.21 5.20 11.35
C LYS A 31 -0.95 5.51 10.37
N THR A 32 -0.69 6.30 9.34
CA THR A 32 -1.49 6.80 8.21
C THR A 32 -1.68 5.75 7.12
N THR A 33 -1.57 4.46 7.45
CA THR A 33 -1.71 3.36 6.47
C THR A 33 -3.16 3.07 6.07
N THR A 34 -4.13 3.87 6.52
CA THR A 34 -5.57 3.68 6.30
C THR A 34 -5.96 3.96 4.84
N THR A 35 -5.57 5.11 4.28
CA THR A 35 -5.95 5.51 2.92
C THR A 35 -5.39 4.58 1.84
N THR A 36 -4.11 4.20 1.92
CA THR A 36 -3.47 3.30 0.94
C THR A 36 -4.01 1.86 1.00
N SER A 37 -4.58 1.44 2.14
CA SER A 37 -5.22 0.12 2.28
C SER A 37 -6.59 0.08 1.60
N THR A 38 -7.35 1.18 1.69
CA THR A 38 -8.69 1.30 1.10
C THR A 38 -8.65 1.26 -0.43
N SER A 39 -7.75 2.01 -1.05
CA SER A 39 -7.61 2.00 -2.52
C SER A 39 -7.24 0.62 -3.06
N GLN A 40 -6.37 -0.13 -2.37
CA GLN A 40 -6.06 -1.52 -2.73
C GLN A 40 -7.29 -2.43 -2.64
N ILE A 41 -8.06 -2.34 -1.54
CA ILE A 41 -9.29 -3.14 -1.36
C ILE A 41 -10.25 -2.91 -2.52
N VAL A 42 -10.49 -1.65 -2.89
CA VAL A 42 -11.39 -1.27 -3.97
C VAL A 42 -10.90 -1.83 -5.31
N SER A 43 -9.61 -1.70 -5.63
CA SER A 43 -9.04 -2.27 -6.87
C SER A 43 -9.22 -3.79 -6.95
N TYR A 44 -9.05 -4.52 -5.85
CA TYR A 44 -9.30 -5.97 -5.81
C TYR A 44 -10.78 -6.31 -5.97
N ALA A 45 -11.67 -5.56 -5.31
CA ALA A 45 -13.12 -5.74 -5.45
C ALA A 45 -13.57 -5.55 -6.90
N GLN A 46 -13.09 -4.49 -7.56
CA GLN A 46 -13.38 -4.21 -8.97
C GLN A 46 -12.85 -5.31 -9.90
N GLY A 47 -11.62 -5.78 -9.68
CA GLY A 47 -11.05 -6.89 -10.46
C GLY A 47 -11.85 -8.19 -10.33
N LEU A 48 -12.31 -8.52 -9.11
CA LEU A 48 -13.17 -9.69 -8.87
C LEU A 48 -14.53 -9.56 -9.55
N MET A 49 -15.12 -8.36 -9.56
CA MET A 49 -16.37 -8.10 -10.28
C MET A 49 -16.22 -8.31 -11.80
N LEU A 50 -15.11 -7.85 -12.39
CA LEU A 50 -14.83 -8.06 -13.80
C LEU A 50 -14.71 -9.55 -14.15
N MET A 51 -14.01 -10.32 -13.33
CA MET A 51 -13.90 -11.77 -13.51
C MET A 51 -15.26 -12.46 -13.39
N ARG A 52 -16.14 -11.98 -12.52
CA ARG A 52 -17.49 -12.51 -12.37
C ARG A 52 -18.35 -12.25 -13.60
N GLN A 53 -18.31 -11.03 -14.12
CA GLN A 53 -19.01 -10.70 -15.36
C GLN A 53 -18.51 -11.56 -16.52
N ALA A 54 -17.20 -11.78 -16.62
CA ALA A 54 -16.61 -12.67 -17.63
C ALA A 54 -17.07 -14.13 -17.43
N ALA A 55 -17.16 -14.59 -16.18
CA ALA A 55 -17.67 -15.93 -15.86
C ALA A 55 -19.11 -16.12 -16.34
N ASP A 56 -19.96 -15.11 -16.15
CA ASP A 56 -21.37 -15.15 -16.57
C ASP A 56 -21.49 -15.14 -18.11
N ILE A 57 -20.69 -14.33 -18.80
CA ILE A 57 -20.67 -14.25 -20.28
C ILE A 57 -20.18 -15.57 -20.89
N HIS A 58 -19.16 -16.19 -20.31
CA HIS A 58 -18.53 -17.40 -20.86
C HIS A 58 -19.08 -18.70 -20.24
N GLY A 59 -20.00 -18.63 -19.29
CA GLY A 59 -20.56 -19.79 -18.59
C GLY A 59 -19.53 -20.52 -17.71
N TRP A 60 -18.48 -19.84 -17.24
CA TRP A 60 -17.44 -20.45 -16.42
C TRP A 60 -17.86 -20.55 -14.95
N LYS A 61 -17.69 -21.72 -14.35
CA LYS A 61 -17.82 -21.90 -12.89
C LYS A 61 -16.48 -21.61 -12.21
N LEU A 62 -16.20 -20.33 -11.97
CA LEU A 62 -14.97 -19.89 -11.30
C LEU A 62 -15.03 -20.11 -9.79
N ASN A 63 -13.92 -20.61 -9.22
CA ASN A 63 -13.72 -20.68 -7.78
C ASN A 63 -12.89 -19.48 -7.30
N TYR A 64 -13.56 -18.42 -6.86
CA TYR A 64 -12.90 -17.18 -6.41
C TYR A 64 -11.99 -17.39 -5.19
N GLY A 65 -12.34 -18.30 -4.28
CA GLY A 65 -11.48 -18.66 -3.14
C GLY A 65 -10.18 -19.36 -3.59
N GLY A 66 -10.26 -20.24 -4.59
CA GLY A 66 -9.11 -20.90 -5.20
C GLY A 66 -8.20 -19.94 -5.97
N ILE A 67 -8.79 -19.00 -6.72
CA ILE A 67 -8.05 -17.94 -7.42
C ILE A 67 -7.29 -17.04 -6.42
N ALA A 68 -7.96 -16.63 -5.33
CA ALA A 68 -7.34 -15.85 -4.28
C ALA A 68 -6.18 -16.60 -3.57
N LEU A 69 -6.31 -17.92 -3.40
CA LEU A 69 -5.23 -18.77 -2.87
C LEU A 69 -4.06 -18.88 -3.85
N MET A 70 -4.31 -19.02 -5.14
CA MET A 70 -3.27 -19.05 -6.17
C MET A 70 -2.43 -17.76 -6.13
N TRP A 71 -3.09 -16.60 -6.00
CA TRP A 71 -2.42 -15.31 -5.89
C TRP A 71 -1.54 -15.14 -4.63
N ARG A 72 -1.73 -15.99 -3.61
CA ARG A 72 -0.88 -16.03 -2.41
C ARG A 72 0.40 -16.84 -2.60
N GLY A 73 0.40 -17.83 -3.49
CA GLY A 73 1.45 -18.85 -3.61
C GLY A 73 2.77 -18.41 -4.26
N GLY A 74 2.81 -17.29 -4.99
CA GLY A 74 4.03 -16.83 -5.66
C GLY A 74 3.89 -15.64 -6.62
N CYS A 75 2.74 -14.96 -6.65
CA CYS A 75 2.53 -13.83 -7.54
C CYS A 75 3.20 -12.55 -7.00
N ILE A 76 3.64 -11.66 -7.89
CA ILE A 76 4.27 -10.36 -7.52
C ILE A 76 3.37 -9.52 -6.60
N ILE A 77 2.04 -9.70 -6.72
CA ILE A 77 1.03 -9.01 -5.91
C ILE A 77 0.82 -9.60 -4.50
N ARG A 78 1.66 -10.54 -4.05
CA ARG A 78 1.53 -11.23 -2.76
C ARG A 78 1.50 -10.24 -1.59
N ARG A 79 0.38 -10.22 -0.88
CA ARG A 79 0.13 -9.42 0.33
C ARG A 79 -0.63 -10.25 1.36
N VAL A 80 -0.43 -9.93 2.65
CA VAL A 80 -1.15 -10.55 3.78
C VAL A 80 -2.67 -10.48 3.58
N PHE A 81 -3.13 -9.39 2.97
CA PHE A 81 -4.50 -9.10 2.57
C PHE A 81 -5.21 -10.21 1.77
N LEU A 82 -4.50 -10.93 0.89
CA LEU A 82 -5.09 -11.99 0.06
C LEU A 82 -5.60 -13.19 0.88
N GLY A 83 -5.03 -13.40 2.07
CA GLY A 83 -5.56 -14.39 3.01
C GLY A 83 -6.98 -14.06 3.47
N ASN A 84 -7.29 -12.77 3.65
CA ASN A 84 -8.61 -12.32 4.09
C ASN A 84 -9.65 -12.48 2.96
N ILE A 85 -9.23 -12.29 1.71
CA ILE A 85 -10.08 -12.51 0.53
C ILE A 85 -10.48 -13.98 0.43
N LYS A 86 -9.51 -14.90 0.58
CA LYS A 86 -9.79 -16.34 0.63
C LYS A 86 -10.81 -16.65 1.74
N SER A 87 -10.58 -16.17 2.95
CA SER A 87 -11.48 -16.40 4.09
C SER A 87 -12.89 -15.86 3.84
N ALA A 88 -13.04 -14.72 3.16
CA ALA A 88 -14.35 -14.17 2.81
C ALA A 88 -15.11 -15.07 1.82
N PHE A 89 -14.44 -15.58 0.79
CA PHE A 89 -15.04 -16.50 -0.19
C PHE A 89 -15.21 -17.93 0.35
N GLU A 90 -14.42 -18.37 1.34
CA GLU A 90 -14.65 -19.62 2.06
C GLU A 90 -15.91 -19.55 2.93
N LYS A 91 -16.16 -18.41 3.58
CA LYS A 91 -17.40 -18.18 4.34
C LYS A 91 -18.62 -18.07 3.44
N ASN A 92 -18.50 -17.34 2.33
CA ASN A 92 -19.58 -17.16 1.37
C ASN A 92 -19.06 -17.28 -0.07
N PRO A 93 -19.18 -18.47 -0.69
CA PRO A 93 -18.73 -18.68 -2.07
C PRO A 93 -19.59 -17.94 -3.10
N ALA A 94 -20.82 -17.55 -2.75
CA ALA A 94 -21.73 -16.80 -3.60
C ALA A 94 -21.64 -15.27 -3.38
N LEU A 95 -20.60 -14.81 -2.67
CA LEU A 95 -20.41 -13.40 -2.36
C LEU A 95 -20.34 -12.58 -3.65
N SER A 96 -21.24 -11.59 -3.77
CA SER A 96 -21.37 -10.79 -4.98
C SER A 96 -20.30 -9.71 -5.11
N ASN A 97 -19.86 -9.16 -3.98
CA ASN A 97 -18.82 -8.15 -3.91
C ASN A 97 -18.01 -8.34 -2.63
N LEU A 98 -16.69 -8.25 -2.75
CA LEU A 98 -15.75 -8.33 -1.64
C LEU A 98 -16.05 -7.30 -0.54
N LEU A 99 -16.56 -6.13 -0.91
CA LEU A 99 -16.87 -5.04 0.04
C LEU A 99 -18.04 -5.34 0.98
N LEU A 100 -18.83 -6.39 0.69
CA LEU A 100 -19.95 -6.79 1.52
C LEU A 100 -19.54 -7.67 2.69
N ASP A 101 -18.33 -8.25 2.66
CA ASP A 101 -17.85 -9.02 3.79
C ASP A 101 -17.52 -8.08 4.98
N PRO A 102 -17.92 -8.45 6.21
CA PRO A 102 -17.77 -7.59 7.39
C PRO A 102 -16.34 -7.09 7.61
N PHE A 103 -15.33 -7.92 7.30
CA PHE A 103 -13.93 -7.54 7.49
C PHE A 103 -13.55 -6.36 6.59
N PHE A 104 -13.95 -6.38 5.32
CA PHE A 104 -13.63 -5.29 4.39
C PHE A 104 -14.51 -4.06 4.62
N LYS A 105 -15.76 -4.26 5.04
CA LYS A 105 -16.63 -3.16 5.45
C LYS A 105 -16.02 -2.37 6.61
N ASP A 106 -15.58 -3.07 7.66
CA ASP A 106 -14.95 -2.43 8.82
C ASP A 106 -13.61 -1.81 8.46
N ALA A 107 -12.82 -2.46 7.61
CA ALA A 107 -11.56 -1.93 7.11
C ALA A 107 -11.73 -0.60 6.37
N ILE A 108 -12.76 -0.47 5.53
CA ILE A 108 -13.06 0.77 4.80
C ILE A 108 -13.62 1.83 5.74
N LEU A 109 -14.54 1.46 6.63
CA LEU A 109 -15.15 2.38 7.59
C LEU A 109 -14.11 3.00 8.52
N GLY A 110 -13.13 2.21 8.98
CA GLY A 110 -12.01 2.69 9.78
C GLY A 110 -11.05 3.63 9.03
N CYS A 111 -11.14 3.68 7.70
CA CYS A 111 -10.34 4.59 6.88
C CYS A 111 -11.10 5.87 6.48
N GLN A 112 -12.43 5.90 6.62
CA GLN A 112 -13.28 7.03 6.22
C GLN A 112 -13.00 8.29 7.04
N THR A 113 -12.53 8.16 8.29
CA THR A 113 -12.08 9.28 9.13
C THR A 113 -10.76 9.91 8.67
N SER A 114 -10.03 9.25 7.77
CA SER A 114 -8.74 9.70 7.23
C SER A 114 -8.81 10.14 5.77
N TRP A 115 -10.01 10.16 5.19
CA TRP A 115 -10.25 10.63 3.82
C TRP A 115 -10.55 12.13 3.81
#